data_AF-A0A7S3XH61-F1
#
_entry.id   AF-A0A7S3XH61-F1
#
_cell.length_a   1.000
_cell.length_b   1.000
_cell.length_c   1.000
_cell.angle_alpha   90.00
_cell.angle_beta   90.00
_cell.angle_gamma   90.00
#
_symmetry.space_group_name_H-M   'P 1'
#
loop_
_entity.id
_entity.type
_entity.pdbx_description
1 polymer ?
#
loop_
_entity_poly.entity_id
_entity_poly.type
_entity_poly.pdbx_seq_one_letter_code
_entity_poly.pdbx_strand_id
1 'polypeptide(L)'
;LTLKCLAQCRRVEAIEVDPRMAAEVKKRVVENGRTNLNVIIGDALRTNFPVFDVCVANLPYQISSPFVFKLLAHRPWFRAAVIMFQQEFAERLVAEVNTDKYGRLAVNCQLFAKITRD
;
A
#
# COMPACT_ATOMS: atom_id res chain seq x y z
N LEU A 1 -6.05 11.68 -2.13
CA LEU A 1 -4.85 11.14 -1.46
C LEU A 1 -3.56 11.70 -2.10
N THR A 2 -3.29 11.39 -3.37
CA THR A 2 -2.02 11.71 -4.06
C THR A 2 -1.53 13.16 -3.91
N LEU A 3 -2.40 14.16 -4.12
CA LEU A 3 -2.04 15.57 -3.95
C LEU A 3 -1.58 15.92 -2.52
N LYS A 4 -2.21 15.32 -1.49
CA LYS A 4 -1.82 15.53 -0.09
C LYS A 4 -0.45 14.90 0.19
N CYS A 5 -0.20 13.70 -0.34
CA CYS A 5 1.11 13.05 -0.23
C CYS A 5 2.20 13.86 -0.95
N LEU A 6 1.94 14.36 -2.16
CA LEU A 6 2.89 15.18 -2.93
C LEU A 6 3.31 16.46 -2.21
N ALA A 7 2.47 16.99 -1.31
CA ALA A 7 2.80 18.16 -0.51
C ALA A 7 3.76 17.86 0.66
N GLN A 8 3.83 16.60 1.11
CA GLN A 8 4.61 16.19 2.28
C GLN A 8 5.81 15.30 1.93
N CYS A 9 5.83 14.71 0.73
CA CYS A 9 6.85 13.77 0.28
C CYS A 9 7.79 14.40 -0.76
N ARG A 10 9.08 14.01 -0.72
CA ARG A 10 10.07 14.40 -1.75
C ARG A 10 9.66 13.91 -3.14
N ARG A 11 9.15 12.68 -3.23
CA ARG A 11 8.71 12.00 -4.45
C ARG A 11 7.59 11.04 -4.12
N VAL A 12 6.63 10.88 -5.02
CA VAL A 12 5.55 9.90 -4.92
C VAL A 12 5.60 8.99 -6.14
N GLU A 13 5.60 7.69 -5.87
CA GLU A 13 5.47 6.61 -6.86
C GLU A 13 4.06 6.04 -6.74
N ALA A 14 3.20 6.31 -7.72
CA ALA A 14 1.84 5.78 -7.75
C ALA A 14 1.77 4.59 -8.71
N ILE A 15 1.24 3.46 -8.24
CA ILE A 15 0.94 2.30 -9.10
C ILE A 15 -0.57 2.30 -9.33
N GLU A 16 -0.98 2.29 -10.60
CA GLU A 16 -2.39 2.32 -11.00
C GLU A 16 -2.64 1.31 -12.12
N VAL A 17 -3.69 0.52 -12.00
CA VAL A 17 -4.05 -0.49 -13.00
C VAL A 17 -4.86 0.11 -14.15
N ASP A 18 -5.70 1.14 -13.90
CA ASP A 18 -6.48 1.81 -14.95
C ASP A 18 -5.66 2.95 -15.60
N PRO A 19 -5.26 2.82 -16.88
CA PRO A 19 -4.48 3.84 -17.58
C PRO A 19 -5.21 5.20 -17.68
N ARG A 20 -6.54 5.20 -17.72
CA ARG A 20 -7.34 6.43 -17.81
C ARG A 20 -7.28 7.21 -16.49
N MET A 21 -7.39 6.51 -15.37
CA MET A 21 -7.22 7.12 -14.05
C MET A 21 -5.78 7.62 -13.86
N ALA A 22 -4.79 6.85 -14.31
CA ALA A 22 -3.39 7.27 -14.28
C ALA A 22 -3.15 8.59 -15.04
N ALA A 23 -3.75 8.73 -16.24
CA ALA A 23 -3.67 9.95 -17.04
C ALA A 23 -4.33 11.14 -16.34
N GLU A 24 -5.53 10.95 -15.79
CA GLU A 24 -6.27 12.00 -15.09
C GLU A 24 -5.52 12.49 -13.84
N VAL A 25 -4.94 11.56 -13.06
CA VAL A 25 -4.14 11.92 -11.88
C VAL A 25 -2.89 12.71 -12.29
N LYS A 26 -2.18 12.30 -13.35
CA LYS A 26 -1.03 13.08 -13.86
C LYS A 26 -1.42 14.49 -14.25
N LYS A 27 -2.51 14.64 -15.02
CA LYS A 27 -3.03 15.93 -15.45
C LYS A 27 -3.34 16.84 -14.25
N ARG A 28 -4.12 16.33 -13.30
CA ARG A 28 -4.49 17.08 -12.08
C ARG A 28 -3.28 17.51 -11.27
N VAL A 29 -2.22 16.69 -11.22
CA VAL A 29 -0.99 17.00 -10.49
C VAL A 29 -0.21 18.14 -11.14
N VAL A 30 -0.11 18.14 -12.47
CA VAL A 30 0.52 19.24 -13.24
C VAL A 30 -0.27 20.53 -13.08
N GLU A 31 -1.60 20.49 -13.15
CA GLU A 31 -2.48 21.66 -12.94
C GLU A 31 -2.32 22.27 -11.54
N ASN A 32 -1.93 21.47 -10.55
CA ASN A 32 -1.64 21.91 -9.18
C ASN A 32 -0.16 22.32 -8.98
N GLY A 33 0.61 22.46 -10.07
CA GLY A 33 2.01 22.94 -10.03
C GLY A 33 3.00 21.96 -9.39
N ARG A 34 2.68 20.65 -9.38
CA ARG A 34 3.53 19.61 -8.78
C ARG A 34 4.20 18.78 -9.87
N THR A 35 5.46 18.43 -9.65
CA THR A 35 6.30 17.66 -10.60
C THR A 35 6.92 16.41 -9.98
N ASN A 36 6.70 16.18 -8.69
CA ASN A 36 7.29 15.09 -7.91
C ASN A 36 6.46 13.80 -7.92
N LEU A 37 5.65 13.56 -8.96
CA LEU A 37 4.87 12.34 -9.17
C LEU A 37 5.42 11.52 -10.32
N ASN A 38 5.67 10.25 -10.08
CA ASN A 38 5.77 9.24 -11.12
C ASN A 38 4.57 8.28 -11.02
N VAL A 39 3.99 7.89 -12.16
CA VAL A 39 2.89 6.91 -12.18
C VAL A 39 3.30 5.73 -13.04
N ILE A 40 3.28 4.55 -12.42
CA ILE A 40 3.57 3.26 -13.02
C ILE A 40 2.22 2.60 -13.31
N ILE A 41 1.95 2.37 -14.59
CA ILE A 41 0.71 1.68 -15.01
C ILE A 41 0.95 0.18 -14.89
N GLY A 42 0.16 -0.50 -14.05
CA GLY A 42 0.26 -1.94 -13.88
C GLY A 42 -0.39 -2.48 -12.61
N ASP A 43 -0.46 -3.81 -12.54
CA ASP A 43 -0.94 -4.54 -11.36
C ASP A 43 0.09 -4.46 -10.23
N ALA A 44 -0.32 -3.99 -9.05
CA ALA A 44 0.54 -3.88 -7.87
C ALA A 44 1.17 -5.22 -7.45
N LEU A 45 0.55 -6.37 -7.72
CA LEU A 45 1.13 -7.68 -7.44
C LEU A 45 2.25 -8.05 -8.43
N ARG A 46 2.19 -7.54 -9.67
CA ARG A 46 3.16 -7.87 -10.73
C ARG A 46 4.27 -6.82 -10.88
N THR A 47 3.97 -5.56 -10.60
CA THR A 47 4.92 -4.45 -10.71
C THR A 47 6.02 -4.57 -9.68
N ASN A 48 7.28 -4.46 -10.09
CA ASN A 48 8.40 -4.36 -9.16
C ASN A 48 8.36 -3.01 -8.44
N PHE A 49 8.30 -3.04 -7.11
CA PHE A 49 8.24 -1.81 -6.32
C PHE A 49 9.61 -1.13 -6.34
N PRO A 50 9.67 0.18 -6.66
CA PRO A 50 10.89 0.95 -6.45
C PRO A 50 11.22 1.02 -4.95
N VAL A 51 12.41 1.51 -4.60
CA VAL A 51 12.74 1.79 -3.21
C VAL A 51 11.82 2.89 -2.67
N PHE A 52 11.18 2.67 -1.52
CA PHE A 52 10.32 3.64 -0.86
C PHE A 52 10.46 3.61 0.67
N ASP A 53 10.19 4.75 1.32
CA ASP A 53 10.21 4.87 2.78
C ASP A 53 8.85 4.54 3.42
N VAL A 54 7.76 4.97 2.78
CA VAL A 54 6.40 4.82 3.27
C VAL A 54 5.47 4.36 2.16
N CYS A 55 4.63 3.36 2.43
CA CYS A 55 3.59 2.90 1.51
C CYS A 55 2.21 3.37 1.99
N VAL A 56 1.39 3.88 1.09
CA VAL A 56 -0.04 4.10 1.33
C VAL A 56 -0.81 3.39 0.23
N ALA A 57 -1.75 2.53 0.62
CA ALA A 57 -2.50 1.73 -0.35
C ALA A 57 -3.98 1.64 0.01
N ASN A 58 -4.81 1.63 -1.03
CA ASN A 58 -6.23 1.31 -0.95
C ASN A 58 -6.47 0.15 -1.91
N LEU A 59 -6.69 -1.05 -1.38
CA LEU A 59 -6.68 -2.27 -2.16
C LEU A 59 -8.05 -2.94 -2.16
N PRO A 60 -8.47 -3.55 -3.28
CA PRO A 60 -9.59 -4.47 -3.27
C PRO A 60 -9.23 -5.71 -2.44
N TYR A 61 -10.24 -6.31 -1.80
CA TYR A 61 -10.06 -7.44 -0.88
C TYR A 61 -9.32 -8.62 -1.52
N GLN A 62 -9.61 -8.89 -2.80
CA GLN A 62 -9.08 -10.02 -3.56
C GLN A 62 -7.55 -10.06 -3.62
N ILE A 63 -6.87 -8.91 -3.56
CA ILE A 63 -5.40 -8.83 -3.63
C ILE A 63 -4.75 -8.51 -2.27
N SER A 64 -5.53 -8.36 -1.20
CA SER A 64 -5.03 -7.86 0.08
C SER A 64 -3.97 -8.77 0.70
N SER A 65 -4.23 -10.08 0.78
CA SER A 65 -3.29 -11.08 1.31
C SER A 65 -1.97 -11.16 0.53
N PRO A 66 -1.96 -11.42 -0.80
CA PRO A 66 -0.72 -11.47 -1.56
C PRO A 66 0.03 -10.13 -1.57
N PHE A 67 -0.68 -9.00 -1.51
CA PHE A 67 -0.05 -7.69 -1.41
C PHE A 67 0.72 -7.53 -0.10
N VAL A 68 0.11 -7.91 1.04
CA VAL A 68 0.78 -7.84 2.35
C VAL A 68 2.05 -8.70 2.35
N PHE A 69 1.98 -9.94 1.85
CA PHE A 69 3.17 -10.80 1.75
C PHE A 69 4.25 -10.20 0.86
N LYS A 70 3.85 -9.64 -0.30
CA LYS A 70 4.79 -8.94 -1.19
C LYS A 70 5.46 -7.76 -0.50
N LEU A 71 4.71 -7.02 0.31
CA LEU A 71 5.22 -5.89 1.07
C LEU A 71 6.22 -6.33 2.14
N LEU A 72 5.89 -7.37 2.93
CA LEU A 72 6.79 -7.93 3.94
C LEU A 72 8.08 -8.52 3.33
N ALA A 73 7.97 -9.07 2.12
CA ALA A 73 9.11 -9.60 1.36
C ALA A 73 9.95 -8.49 0.68
N HIS A 74 9.45 -7.25 0.58
CA HIS A 74 10.14 -6.16 -0.10
C HIS A 74 11.48 -5.83 0.57
N ARG A 75 12.49 -5.53 -0.26
CA ARG A 75 13.80 -5.07 0.15
C ARG A 75 14.23 -3.89 -0.73
N PRO A 76 14.91 -2.86 -0.17
CA PRO A 76 15.25 -2.69 1.25
C PRO A 76 13.99 -2.50 2.13
N TRP A 77 14.15 -2.62 3.45
CA TRP A 77 13.02 -2.43 4.37
C TRP A 77 12.52 -0.98 4.33
N PHE A 78 11.20 -0.85 4.30
CA PHE A 78 10.51 0.43 4.40
C PHE A 78 10.21 0.74 5.88
N ARG A 79 9.93 2.01 6.18
CA ARG A 79 9.70 2.48 7.55
C ARG A 79 8.29 2.19 8.05
N ALA A 80 7.28 2.43 7.22
CA ALA A 80 5.87 2.24 7.60
C ALA A 80 4.97 2.02 6.38
N ALA A 81 3.82 1.37 6.60
CA ALA A 81 2.76 1.25 5.61
C ALA A 81 1.40 1.53 6.23
N VAL A 82 0.59 2.36 5.57
CA VAL A 82 -0.78 2.68 5.95
C VAL A 82 -1.69 2.14 4.86
N ILE A 83 -2.37 1.04 5.14
CA ILE A 83 -3.15 0.31 4.14
C ILE A 83 -4.60 0.23 4.58
N MET A 84 -5.49 0.64 3.69
CA MET A 84 -6.92 0.46 3.90
C MET A 84 -7.34 -0.94 3.46
N PHE A 85 -7.97 -1.66 4.39
CA PHE A 85 -8.54 -2.99 4.17
C PHE A 85 -10.02 -3.01 4.52
N GLN A 86 -10.73 -4.02 4.04
CA GLN A 86 -12.05 -4.34 4.58
C GLN A 86 -11.95 -4.76 6.05
N GLN A 87 -12.98 -4.45 6.83
CA GLN A 87 -12.99 -4.63 8.29
C GLN A 87 -12.60 -6.06 8.71
N GLU A 88 -13.23 -7.09 8.14
CA GLU A 88 -12.95 -8.49 8.49
C GLU A 88 -11.48 -8.86 8.22
N PHE A 89 -10.89 -8.34 7.14
CA PHE A 89 -9.47 -8.57 6.83
C PHE A 89 -8.55 -7.91 7.85
N ALA A 90 -8.85 -6.65 8.21
CA ALA A 90 -8.09 -5.92 9.21
C ALA A 90 -8.13 -6.64 10.56
N GLU A 91 -9.31 -7.13 10.97
CA GLU A 91 -9.49 -7.91 12.20
C GLU A 91 -8.66 -9.19 12.21
N ARG A 92 -8.47 -9.85 11.06
CA ARG A 92 -7.58 -11.03 10.95
C ARG A 92 -6.10 -10.67 11.03
N LEU A 93 -5.68 -9.47 10.63
CA LEU A 93 -4.29 -9.04 10.74
C LEU A 93 -3.89 -8.76 12.19
N VAL A 94 -4.78 -8.12 12.95
CA VAL A 94 -4.56 -7.76 14.36
C VAL A 94 -5.13 -8.79 15.34
N ALA A 95 -5.53 -9.96 14.85
CA ALA A 95 -6.11 -11.01 15.69
C ALA A 95 -5.14 -11.42 16.80
N GLU A 96 -5.67 -11.56 18.02
CA GLU A 96 -4.91 -12.04 19.18
C GLU A 96 -4.77 -13.56 19.15
N VAL A 97 -3.71 -14.07 19.78
CA VAL A 97 -3.47 -15.50 19.92
C VAL A 97 -4.68 -16.17 20.59
N ASN A 98 -5.05 -17.37 20.14
CA ASN A 98 -6.21 -18.14 20.61
C ASN A 98 -7.60 -17.56 20.24
N THR A 99 -7.68 -16.72 19.21
CA THR A 99 -8.96 -16.31 18.62
C THR A 99 -9.24 -17.05 17.31
N ASP A 100 -10.51 -17.22 16.93
CA ASP A 100 -10.89 -17.90 15.67
C ASP A 100 -10.32 -17.21 14.41
N LYS A 101 -10.03 -15.90 14.53
CA LYS A 101 -9.46 -15.08 13.45
C LYS A 101 -7.93 -15.18 13.40
N TYR A 102 -7.29 -15.77 14.41
CA TYR A 102 -5.86 -15.99 14.48
C TYR A 102 -5.45 -17.17 13.59
N GLY A 103 -4.96 -16.84 12.40
CA GLY A 103 -4.48 -17.83 11.44
C GLY A 103 -3.13 -17.45 10.86
N ARG A 104 -2.72 -18.17 9.81
CA ARG A 104 -1.42 -17.98 9.12
C ARG A 104 -1.12 -16.52 8.76
N LEU A 105 -2.14 -15.75 8.38
CA LEU A 105 -1.99 -14.34 8.06
C LEU A 105 -1.54 -13.51 9.28
N ALA A 106 -2.22 -13.65 10.41
CA ALA A 106 -1.90 -12.95 11.66
C ALA A 106 -0.47 -13.28 12.10
N VAL A 107 -0.13 -14.56 12.19
CA VAL A 107 1.19 -15.04 12.62
C VAL A 107 2.30 -14.45 11.76
N ASN A 108 2.19 -14.58 10.43
CA ASN A 108 3.24 -14.10 9.53
C ASN A 108 3.37 -12.57 9.59
N CYS A 109 2.27 -11.83 9.62
CA CYS A 109 2.35 -10.39 9.60
C CYS A 109 2.89 -9.84 10.92
N GLN A 110 2.43 -10.36 12.06
CA GLN A 110 2.87 -9.95 13.40
C GLN A 110 4.32 -10.36 13.69
N LEU A 111 4.84 -11.41 13.06
CA LEU A 111 6.25 -11.81 13.16
C LEU A 111 7.18 -10.78 12.50
N PHE A 112 6.80 -10.24 11.34
CA PHE A 112 7.65 -9.36 10.53
C PHE A 112 7.37 -7.86 10.75
N ALA A 113 6.22 -7.50 11.32
CA ALA A 113 5.83 -6.11 11.50
C ALA A 113 4.97 -5.90 12.75
N LYS A 114 5.12 -4.73 13.38
CA LYS A 114 4.15 -4.23 14.36
C LYS A 114 2.92 -3.72 13.62
N ILE A 115 1.75 -4.24 13.93
CA ILE A 115 0.48 -3.89 13.28
C ILE A 115 -0.43 -3.24 14.30
N THR A 116 -0.98 -2.08 13.96
CA THR A 116 -1.97 -1.36 14.77
C THR A 116 -3.16 -0.97 13.90
N ARG A 117 -4.34 -0.87 14.51
CA ARG A 117 -5.56 -0.36 13.88
C ARG A 117 -5.93 0.95 14.58
N ASP A 118 -6.01 2.02 13.80
CA ASP A 118 -6.57 3.31 14.25
C ASP A 118 -8.09 3.36 14.00
#